data_AF-A0A379IJK7-F1
#
_entry.id   AF-A0A379IJK7-F1
#
_cell.length_a   1.000
_cell.length_b   1.000
_cell.length_c   1.000
_cell.angle_alpha   90.00
_cell.angle_beta   90.00
_cell.angle_gamma   90.00
#
_symmetry.space_group_name_H-M   'P 1'
#
loop_
_entity.id
_entity.type
_entity.pdbx_description
1 polymer ?
#
loop_
_entity_poly.entity_id
_entity_poly.type
_entity_poly.pdbx_seq_one_letter_code
_entity_poly.pdbx_strand_id
1 'polypeptide(L)'
;MGMPMAVANQLLSDVLFREAPLFGGTGSYIEKQKARLKNGEVCIEDVRADTLNRVKNCEISYRPTFLGGCSKVGRCDYFLLGDFTECLICEGAIIQPEKVGHAIEAMTEELTLYSYGSGEYQVVNGDLERLLSFKARFIDKDV
;
A
#
# COMPACT_ATOMS: atom_id res chain seq x y z
N MET A 1 1.03 22.34 4.95
CA MET A 1 -0.12 22.42 4.02
C MET A 1 -1.01 21.24 4.34
N GLY A 2 -2.28 21.47 4.67
CA GLY A 2 -3.19 20.40 5.09
C GLY A 2 -3.51 19.42 3.95
N MET A 3 -3.92 18.20 4.31
CA MET A 3 -4.40 17.20 3.35
C MET A 3 -5.66 17.73 2.64
N PRO A 4 -5.73 17.74 1.30
CA PRO A 4 -6.95 18.08 0.59
C PRO A 4 -8.11 17.14 0.96
N MET A 5 -9.33 17.66 1.09
CA MET A 5 -10.49 16.85 1.46
C MET A 5 -10.72 15.64 0.53
N ALA A 6 -10.43 15.78 -0.77
CA ALA A 6 -10.50 14.66 -1.70
C ALA A 6 -9.56 13.51 -1.31
N VAL A 7 -8.33 13.84 -0.90
CA VAL A 7 -7.34 12.85 -0.45
C VAL A 7 -7.75 12.24 0.89
N ALA A 8 -8.35 13.02 1.79
CA ALA A 8 -8.89 12.49 3.04
C ALA A 8 -10.03 11.48 2.79
N ASN A 9 -10.96 11.80 1.89
CA ASN A 9 -12.04 10.88 1.53
C ASN A 9 -11.50 9.61 0.86
N GLN A 10 -10.47 9.76 0.02
CA GLN A 10 -9.77 8.63 -0.59
C GLN A 10 -9.13 7.72 0.47
N LEU A 11 -8.44 8.29 1.47
CA LEU A 11 -7.89 7.54 2.60
C LEU A 11 -8.99 6.77 3.35
N LEU A 12 -10.13 7.41 3.65
CA LEU A 12 -11.24 6.75 4.34
C LEU A 12 -11.75 5.55 3.52
N SER A 13 -11.95 5.74 2.22
CA SER A 13 -12.43 4.69 1.31
C SER A 13 -11.43 3.54 1.17
N ASP A 14 -10.18 3.84 0.86
CA ASP A 14 -9.15 2.84 0.53
C ASP A 14 -8.66 2.06 1.75
N VAL A 15 -8.85 2.61 2.95
CA VAL A 15 -8.24 2.09 4.18
C VAL A 15 -9.27 1.74 5.25
N LEU A 16 -10.13 2.68 5.66
CA LEU A 16 -11.00 2.49 6.83
C LEU A 16 -12.30 1.76 6.50
N PHE A 17 -12.96 2.10 5.40
CA PHE A 17 -14.24 1.50 5.00
C PHE A 17 -14.08 0.23 4.16
N ARG A 18 -12.84 -0.18 3.96
CA ARG A 18 -12.50 -1.36 3.20
C ARG A 18 -12.64 -2.63 4.06
N GLU A 19 -13.38 -3.61 3.54
CA GLU A 19 -13.54 -4.93 4.14
C GLU A 19 -12.38 -5.88 3.81
N ALA A 20 -11.89 -5.83 2.57
CA ALA A 20 -10.77 -6.67 2.15
C ALA A 20 -9.46 -6.27 2.89
N PRO A 21 -8.63 -7.25 3.27
CA PRO A 21 -7.44 -7.01 4.08
C PRO A 21 -6.42 -6.13 3.35
N LEU A 22 -5.62 -5.43 4.15
CA LEU A 22 -4.51 -4.58 3.71
C LEU A 22 -3.17 -5.20 4.09
N PHE A 23 -2.19 -5.06 3.21
CA PHE A 23 -0.84 -5.61 3.36
C PHE A 23 0.22 -4.50 3.34
N GLY A 24 1.48 -4.87 3.54
CA GLY A 24 2.60 -3.92 3.64
C GLY A 24 2.73 -3.33 5.04
N GLY A 25 3.75 -2.50 5.27
CA GLY A 25 4.10 -2.06 6.63
C GLY A 25 2.94 -1.37 7.37
N THR A 26 2.39 -0.31 6.79
CA THR A 26 1.28 0.44 7.39
C THR A 26 -0.04 -0.31 7.22
N GLY A 27 -0.26 -0.98 6.08
CA GLY A 27 -1.48 -1.76 5.85
C GLY A 27 -1.69 -2.85 6.91
N SER A 28 -0.66 -3.66 7.18
CA SER A 28 -0.72 -4.69 8.22
C SER A 28 -0.82 -4.12 9.63
N TYR A 29 -0.23 -2.95 9.90
CA TYR A 29 -0.44 -2.24 11.17
C TYR A 29 -1.91 -1.83 11.34
N ILE A 30 -2.54 -1.30 10.30
CA ILE A 30 -3.94 -0.87 10.31
C ILE A 30 -4.88 -2.05 10.53
N GLU A 31 -4.65 -3.19 9.87
CA GLU A 31 -5.47 -4.39 10.10
C GLU A 31 -5.40 -4.87 11.56
N LYS A 32 -4.21 -4.82 12.18
CA LYS A 32 -4.08 -5.07 13.61
C LYS A 32 -4.89 -4.08 14.45
N GLN A 33 -4.88 -2.79 14.12
CA GLN A 33 -5.69 -1.80 14.85
C GLN A 33 -7.20 -2.02 14.65
N LYS A 34 -7.64 -2.40 13.44
CA LYS A 34 -9.04 -2.76 13.17
C LYS A 34 -9.48 -3.95 14.04
N ALA A 35 -8.63 -4.97 14.17
CA ALA A 35 -8.91 -6.12 15.04
C ALA A 35 -9.03 -5.71 16.52
N ARG A 36 -8.09 -4.91 17.02
CA ARG A 36 -8.14 -4.39 18.40
C ARG A 36 -9.40 -3.57 18.68
N LEU A 37 -9.82 -2.73 17.73
CA LEU A 37 -11.06 -1.96 17.84
C LEU A 37 -12.29 -2.89 17.88
N LYS A 38 -12.35 -3.91 17.03
CA LYS A 38 -13.44 -4.91 17.04
C LYS A 38 -13.49 -5.70 18.35
N ASN A 39 -12.34 -5.97 18.96
CA ASN A 39 -12.23 -6.68 20.24
C ASN A 39 -12.53 -5.80 21.46
N GLY A 40 -12.80 -4.50 21.27
CA GLY A 40 -13.02 -3.56 22.38
C GLY A 40 -11.77 -3.19 23.16
N GLU A 41 -10.57 -3.46 22.63
CA GLU A 41 -9.28 -3.16 23.28
C GLU A 41 -8.89 -1.67 23.16
N VAL A 42 -9.63 -0.89 22.37
CA VAL A 42 -9.36 0.52 22.09
C VAL A 42 -10.65 1.32 22.23
N CYS A 43 -10.65 2.32 23.11
CA CYS A 43 -11.70 3.34 23.15
C CYS A 43 -11.31 4.53 22.23
N ILE A 44 -12.24 4.96 21.38
CA ILE A 44 -11.99 6.07 20.43
C ILE A 44 -11.71 7.38 21.17
N GLU A 45 -12.32 7.58 22.34
CA GLU A 45 -12.14 8.79 23.15
C GLU A 45 -10.69 8.99 23.57
N ASP A 46 -9.98 7.90 23.89
CA ASP A 46 -8.59 7.92 24.36
C ASP A 46 -7.60 8.37 23.28
N VAL A 47 -7.90 8.07 22.00
CA VAL A 47 -7.00 8.33 20.87
C VAL A 47 -7.37 9.57 20.05
N ARG A 48 -8.56 10.15 20.29
CA ARG A 48 -9.09 11.26 19.50
C ARG A 48 -8.23 12.52 19.61
N ALA A 49 -7.83 12.89 20.82
CA ALA A 49 -7.03 14.08 21.05
C ALA A 49 -5.66 13.99 20.37
N ASP A 50 -4.99 12.84 20.49
CA ASP A 50 -3.72 12.56 19.81
C ASP A 50 -3.89 12.62 18.28
N THR A 51 -4.90 11.94 17.73
CA THR A 51 -5.16 11.95 16.29
C THR A 51 -5.36 13.38 15.75
N LEU A 52 -6.13 14.21 16.46
CA LEU A 52 -6.33 15.61 16.07
C LEU A 52 -5.01 16.41 16.08
N ASN A 53 -4.13 16.17 17.04
CA ASN A 53 -2.82 16.82 17.09
C ASN A 53 -1.94 16.39 15.92
N ARG A 54 -1.91 15.09 15.60
CA ARG A 54 -1.17 14.54 14.45
C ARG A 54 -1.66 15.13 13.12
N VAL A 55 -2.97 15.30 12.95
CA VAL A 55 -3.54 16.00 11.78
C VAL A 55 -3.05 17.45 11.71
N LYS A 56 -3.15 18.19 12.83
CA LYS A 56 -2.70 19.60 12.89
C LYS A 56 -1.21 19.75 12.57
N ASN A 57 -0.40 18.80 13.03
CA ASN A 57 1.05 18.77 12.80
C ASN A 57 1.44 18.25 11.42
N CYS A 58 0.47 17.91 10.55
CA CYS A 58 0.72 17.32 9.23
C CYS A 58 1.48 15.97 9.29
N GLU A 59 1.30 15.21 10.37
CA GLU A 59 1.94 13.89 10.58
C GLU A 59 1.14 12.75 9.95
N ILE A 60 -0.01 13.06 9.35
CA ILE A 60 -0.84 12.11 8.60
C ILE A 60 -0.74 12.48 7.13
N SER A 61 -0.21 11.55 6.34
CA SER A 61 -0.06 11.65 4.90
C SER A 61 -0.79 10.48 4.25
N TYR A 62 -1.36 10.73 3.08
CA TYR A 62 -1.91 9.69 2.23
C TYR A 62 -1.73 10.08 0.77
N ARG A 63 -1.28 9.12 -0.04
CA ARG A 63 -1.27 9.24 -1.49
C ARG A 63 -1.63 7.89 -2.12
N PRO A 64 -2.52 7.85 -3.11
CA PRO A 64 -2.72 6.65 -3.93
C PRO A 64 -1.41 6.24 -4.62
N THR A 65 -1.21 4.94 -4.76
CA THR A 65 -0.06 4.34 -5.47
C THR A 65 -0.54 3.21 -6.35
N PHE A 66 0.35 2.71 -7.21
CA PHE A 66 0.06 1.62 -8.12
C PHE A 66 -0.42 0.35 -7.40
N LEU A 67 0.16 0.04 -6.22
CA LEU A 67 -0.18 -1.15 -5.43
C LEU A 67 -1.22 -0.89 -4.33
N GLY A 68 -1.75 0.34 -4.20
CA GLY A 68 -2.66 0.70 -3.11
C GLY A 68 -2.52 2.16 -2.71
N GLY A 69 -1.98 2.41 -1.52
CA GLY A 69 -1.74 3.73 -0.96
C GLY A 69 -0.42 3.82 -0.19
N CYS A 70 -0.01 5.04 0.16
CA CYS A 70 1.20 5.27 0.94
C CYS A 70 0.99 6.35 1.99
N SER A 71 1.44 6.06 3.21
CA SER A 71 1.36 6.93 4.39
C SER A 71 2.65 7.70 4.69
N LYS A 72 3.72 7.49 3.90
CA LYS A 72 5.03 8.14 4.15
C LYS A 72 4.87 9.67 4.11
N VAL A 73 5.27 10.31 5.20
CA VAL A 73 5.38 11.77 5.30
C VAL A 73 6.61 12.22 4.51
N GLY A 74 6.46 13.26 3.70
CA GLY A 74 7.53 13.77 2.83
C GLY A 74 7.70 12.99 1.52
N ARG A 75 8.89 13.12 0.91
CA ARG A 75 9.18 12.60 -0.43
C ARG A 75 9.50 11.11 -0.41
N CYS A 76 9.24 10.46 -1.54
CA CYS A 76 9.64 9.08 -1.79
C CYS A 76 10.67 9.07 -2.91
N ASP A 77 11.84 8.51 -2.64
CA ASP A 77 12.95 8.48 -3.60
C ASP A 77 12.66 7.56 -4.78
N TYR A 78 11.85 6.53 -4.57
CA TYR A 78 11.44 5.56 -5.58
C TYR A 78 10.25 6.02 -6.44
N PHE A 79 9.43 6.94 -5.93
CA PHE A 79 8.23 7.38 -6.65
C PHE A 79 8.57 8.09 -7.96
N LEU A 80 9.61 8.93 -7.94
CA LEU A 80 10.06 9.65 -9.15
C LEU A 80 10.69 8.72 -10.19
N LEU A 81 11.26 7.60 -9.75
CA LEU A 81 11.87 6.59 -10.63
C LEU A 81 10.83 5.60 -11.20
N GLY A 82 9.58 5.65 -10.73
CA GLY A 82 8.55 4.70 -11.11
C GLY A 82 8.75 3.30 -10.51
N ASP A 83 9.71 3.11 -9.61
CA ASP A 83 9.97 1.82 -8.98
C ASP A 83 8.96 1.57 -7.85
N PHE A 84 7.80 1.04 -8.24
CA PHE A 84 6.74 0.71 -7.30
C PHE A 84 6.98 -0.63 -6.59
N THR A 85 7.91 -1.48 -7.06
CA THR A 85 8.20 -2.75 -6.39
C THR A 85 8.84 -2.54 -5.03
N GLU A 86 9.51 -1.42 -4.82
CA GLU A 86 10.03 -0.98 -3.52
C GLU A 86 8.93 -0.74 -2.47
N CYS A 87 7.69 -0.53 -2.91
CA CYS A 87 6.56 -0.46 -1.98
C CYS A 87 6.28 -1.81 -1.29
N LEU A 88 6.70 -2.95 -1.87
CA LEU A 88 6.53 -4.28 -1.27
C LEU A 88 7.29 -4.44 0.05
N ILE A 89 8.35 -3.65 0.27
CA ILE A 89 9.18 -3.65 1.48
C ILE A 89 9.09 -2.35 2.29
N CYS A 90 8.30 -1.38 1.84
CA CYS A 90 8.22 -0.06 2.48
C CYS A 90 7.32 -0.07 3.73
N GLU A 91 7.80 0.52 4.82
CA GLU A 91 7.03 0.71 6.07
C GLU A 91 5.75 1.55 5.86
N GLY A 92 5.83 2.54 4.95
CA GLY A 92 4.71 3.42 4.63
C GLY A 92 3.70 2.84 3.65
N ALA A 93 3.89 1.60 3.17
CA ALA A 93 3.02 1.01 2.16
C ALA A 93 1.71 0.49 2.76
N ILE A 94 0.62 0.74 2.03
CA ILE A 94 -0.71 0.21 2.27
C ILE A 94 -1.11 -0.51 0.98
N ILE A 95 -0.87 -1.82 0.94
CA ILE A 95 -0.99 -2.65 -0.25
C ILE A 95 -2.38 -3.27 -0.31
N GLN A 96 -3.01 -3.17 -1.47
CA GLN A 96 -4.31 -3.77 -1.78
C GLN A 96 -4.09 -5.03 -2.65
N PRO A 97 -4.55 -6.21 -2.23
CA PRO A 97 -4.22 -7.48 -2.89
C PRO A 97 -4.67 -7.57 -4.34
N GLU A 98 -5.83 -7.01 -4.68
CA GLU A 98 -6.35 -6.94 -6.05
C GLU A 98 -5.45 -6.12 -6.97
N LYS A 99 -4.82 -5.05 -6.45
CA LYS A 99 -3.88 -4.24 -7.25
C LYS A 99 -2.57 -4.96 -7.50
N VAL A 100 -2.14 -5.81 -6.56
CA VAL A 100 -1.01 -6.74 -6.78
C VAL A 100 -1.38 -7.75 -7.88
N GLY A 101 -2.60 -8.29 -7.86
CA GLY A 101 -3.12 -9.16 -8.91
C GLY A 101 -3.10 -8.50 -10.29
N HIS A 102 -3.69 -7.31 -10.41
CA HIS A 102 -3.68 -6.54 -11.67
C HIS A 102 -2.26 -6.19 -12.13
N ALA A 103 -1.34 -5.88 -11.21
CA ALA A 103 0.06 -5.61 -11.54
C ALA A 103 0.77 -6.85 -12.12
N ILE A 104 0.52 -8.03 -11.54
CA ILE A 104 1.04 -9.31 -12.04
C ILE A 104 0.50 -9.59 -13.44
N GLU A 105 -0.80 -9.41 -13.66
CA GLU A 105 -1.44 -9.60 -14.96
C GLU A 105 -0.84 -8.66 -16.02
N ALA A 106 -0.75 -7.36 -15.70
CA ALA A 106 -0.20 -6.35 -16.61
C ALA A 106 1.27 -6.64 -16.97
N MET A 107 2.13 -6.98 -16.00
CA MET A 107 3.52 -7.33 -16.29
C MET A 107 3.66 -8.62 -17.09
N THR A 108 2.81 -9.61 -16.81
CA THR A 108 2.82 -10.89 -17.56
C THR A 108 2.46 -10.64 -19.02
N GLU A 109 1.48 -9.78 -19.29
CA GLU A 109 1.12 -9.35 -20.63
C GLU A 109 2.25 -8.53 -21.29
N GLU A 110 2.84 -7.59 -20.55
CA GLU A 110 3.95 -6.76 -21.02
C GLU A 110 5.17 -7.60 -21.46
N LEU A 111 5.51 -8.66 -20.72
CA LEU A 111 6.60 -9.57 -21.09
C LEU A 111 6.42 -10.24 -22.45
N THR A 112 5.18 -10.40 -22.93
CA THR A 112 4.92 -10.97 -24.27
C THR A 112 5.34 -10.04 -25.40
N LEU A 113 5.52 -8.75 -25.11
CA LEU A 113 5.94 -7.73 -26.08
C LEU A 113 7.46 -7.67 -26.25
N TYR A 114 8.23 -8.23 -25.32
CA TYR A 114 9.68 -8.19 -25.31
C TYR A 114 10.31 -9.50 -25.76
N SER A 115 11.39 -9.39 -26.53
CA SER A 115 12.19 -10.55 -26.89
C SER A 115 12.85 -11.15 -25.65
N TYR A 116 12.75 -12.47 -25.49
CA TYR A 116 13.38 -13.18 -24.38
C TYR A 116 14.86 -12.81 -24.23
N GLY A 117 15.24 -12.43 -23.00
CA GLY A 117 16.61 -12.05 -22.67
C GLY A 117 17.00 -10.60 -23.01
N SER A 118 16.10 -9.77 -23.54
CA SER A 118 16.35 -8.33 -23.68
C SER A 118 16.43 -7.64 -22.31
N GLY A 119 16.96 -6.42 -22.28
CA GLY A 119 17.05 -5.64 -21.03
C GLY A 119 15.66 -5.34 -20.45
N GLU A 120 14.71 -4.98 -21.30
CA GLU A 120 13.32 -4.73 -20.94
C GLU A 120 12.67 -5.99 -20.37
N TYR A 121 12.86 -7.14 -21.02
CA TYR A 121 12.39 -8.43 -20.52
C TYR A 121 12.94 -8.74 -19.13
N GLN A 122 14.24 -8.52 -18.90
CA GLN A 122 14.88 -8.80 -17.62
C GLN A 122 14.35 -7.91 -16.49
N VAL A 123 14.15 -6.61 -16.76
CA VAL A 123 13.63 -5.66 -15.77
C VAL A 123 12.20 -6.05 -15.38
N VAL A 124 11.30 -6.21 -16.34
CA VAL A 124 9.90 -6.53 -16.08
C VAL A 124 9.76 -7.91 -15.44
N ASN A 125 10.56 -8.90 -15.86
CA ASN A 125 10.55 -10.22 -15.24
C ASN A 125 11.03 -10.17 -13.79
N GLY A 126 12.05 -9.35 -13.48
CA GLY A 126 12.51 -9.14 -12.11
C GLY A 126 11.44 -8.50 -11.22
N ASP A 127 10.70 -7.53 -11.74
CA ASP A 127 9.59 -6.90 -11.02
C ASP A 127 8.42 -7.87 -10.80
N LEU A 128 8.09 -8.67 -11.82
CA LEU A 128 7.08 -9.72 -11.75
C LEU A 128 7.42 -10.78 -10.70
N GLU A 129 8.68 -11.22 -10.65
CA GLU A 129 9.17 -12.18 -9.65
C GLU A 129 8.99 -11.63 -8.22
N ARG A 130 9.25 -10.34 -7.99
CA ARG A 130 9.03 -9.71 -6.68
C ARG A 130 7.54 -9.68 -6.31
N LEU A 131 6.66 -9.35 -7.25
CA LEU A 131 5.21 -9.36 -7.02
C LEU A 131 4.70 -10.77 -6.70
N LEU A 132 5.09 -11.77 -7.49
CA LEU A 132 4.72 -13.17 -7.27
C LEU A 132 5.22 -13.67 -5.91
N SER A 133 6.46 -13.35 -5.55
CA SER A 133 7.03 -13.70 -4.25
C SER A 133 6.25 -13.04 -3.10
N PHE A 134 5.90 -11.76 -3.23
CA PHE A 134 5.10 -11.06 -2.23
C PHE A 134 3.71 -11.70 -2.08
N LYS A 135 3.02 -11.95 -3.20
CA LYS A 135 1.69 -12.57 -3.22
C LYS A 135 1.70 -13.94 -2.52
N ALA A 136 2.63 -14.82 -2.91
CA ALA A 136 2.75 -16.15 -2.33
C ALA A 136 3.11 -16.13 -0.84
N ARG A 137 3.87 -15.13 -0.38
CA ARG A 137 4.33 -15.05 1.01
C ARG A 137 3.31 -14.45 1.96
N PHE A 138 2.53 -13.48 1.51
CA PHE A 138 1.67 -12.67 2.38
C PHE A 138 0.20 -12.76 2.01
N ILE A 139 -0.17 -12.76 0.73
CA ILE A 139 -1.57 -12.69 0.32
C ILE A 139 -2.19 -14.10 0.32
N ASP A 140 -1.54 -15.06 -0.34
CA ASP A 140 -2.11 -16.41 -0.52
C ASP A 140 -2.08 -17.25 0.77
N LYS A 141 -1.34 -16.81 1.81
CA LYS A 141 -1.31 -17.48 3.13
C LYS A 141 -2.47 -17.08 4.04
N ASP A 142 -3.09 -15.94 3.76
CA ASP A 142 -4.18 -15.38 4.56
C ASP A 142 -5.57 -15.74 3.98
N VAL A 143 -5.61 -16.66 2.99
CA VAL A 143 -6.83 -17.27 2.40
C VAL A 143 -7.03 -18.69 2.94
#